data_AF-A0A1U7MN46-F1
#
_entry.id   AF-A0A1U7MN46-F1
#
_cell.length_a   1.000
_cell.length_b   1.000
_cell.length_c   1.000
_cell.angle_alpha   90.00
_cell.angle_beta   90.00
_cell.angle_gamma   90.00
#
_symmetry.space_group_name_H-M   'P 1'
#
loop_
_entity.id
_entity.type
_entity.pdbx_description
1 polymer ?
#
loop_
_entity_poly.entity_id
_entity_poly.type
_entity_poly.pdbx_seq_one_letter_code
_entity_poly.pdbx_strand_id
1 'polypeptide(L)'
;MDLYILLLGVLATAVCWWGWTRAGGAGPPDPVVVLALAVLGVAGVALRERDLGPHLGVSVAMVVLAAALPLAGPSGAVLVGGVSYALDPRRTRWRTRFFNVAMTGFLGAAGGLVYLALGGVRVQGADPVDPPGLLLRVGLPLLLAYAAMTGLNAVAIALMSHFMKGTAVPGMVARVLRSWGGATCRTW
;
A
#
# COMPACT_ATOMS: atom_id res chain seq x y z
N MET A 1 4.03 10.87 19.02
CA MET A 1 4.05 9.62 18.22
C MET A 1 2.66 9.04 18.09
N ASP A 2 1.91 8.88 19.17
CA ASP A 2 0.56 8.32 19.12
C ASP A 2 -0.40 9.17 18.28
N LEU A 3 -0.27 10.51 18.33
CA LEU A 3 -1.01 11.43 17.45
C LEU A 3 -0.76 11.15 15.94
N TYR A 4 0.47 10.80 15.56
CA TYR A 4 0.80 10.50 14.15
C TYR A 4 0.16 9.19 13.70
N ILE A 5 0.18 8.15 14.56
CA ILE A 5 -0.46 6.87 14.23
C ILE A 5 -1.98 7.01 14.17
N LEU A 6 -2.56 7.78 15.11
CA LEU A 6 -3.97 8.10 15.10
C LEU A 6 -4.35 8.88 13.83
N LEU A 7 -3.55 9.86 13.42
CA LEU A 7 -3.79 10.61 12.17
C LEU A 7 -3.79 9.69 10.95
N LEU A 8 -2.81 8.77 10.83
CA LEU A 8 -2.78 7.80 9.74
C LEU A 8 -4.01 6.89 9.75
N GLY A 9 -4.42 6.41 10.93
CA GLY A 9 -5.61 5.59 11.10
C GLY A 9 -6.90 6.35 10.74
N VAL A 10 -7.03 7.59 11.19
CA VAL A 10 -8.18 8.46 10.86
C VAL A 10 -8.24 8.74 9.36
N LEU A 11 -7.11 9.03 8.70
CA LEU A 11 -7.08 9.23 7.26
C LEU A 11 -7.43 7.94 6.51
N ALA A 12 -6.89 6.80 6.92
CA ALA A 12 -7.18 5.51 6.31
C ALA A 12 -8.68 5.15 6.43
N THR A 13 -9.25 5.33 7.62
CA THR A 13 -10.69 5.06 7.88
C THR A 13 -11.58 6.06 7.15
N ALA A 14 -11.24 7.35 7.11
CA ALA A 14 -11.97 8.37 6.38
C ALA A 14 -11.99 8.07 4.86
N VAL A 15 -10.86 7.66 4.29
CA VAL A 15 -10.79 7.27 2.88
C VAL A 15 -11.48 5.94 2.61
N CYS A 16 -11.41 4.97 3.53
CA CYS A 16 -12.17 3.73 3.42
C CYS A 16 -13.67 4.02 3.43
N TRP A 17 -14.12 4.88 4.33
CA TRP A 17 -15.51 5.34 4.43
C TRP A 17 -15.95 6.14 3.20
N TRP A 18 -15.10 7.05 2.71
CA TRP A 18 -15.36 7.81 1.50
C TRP A 18 -15.38 6.91 0.25
N GLY A 19 -14.47 5.94 0.16
CA GLY A 19 -14.44 4.91 -0.88
C GLY A 19 -15.69 4.03 -0.87
N TRP A 20 -16.21 3.74 0.33
CA TRP A 20 -17.46 3.01 0.53
C TRP A 20 -18.70 3.84 0.11
N THR A 21 -18.69 5.15 0.35
CA THR A 21 -19.89 6.01 0.21
C THR A 21 -19.95 6.86 -1.05
N ARG A 22 -18.80 7.21 -1.66
CA ARG A 22 -18.71 8.24 -2.72
C ARG A 22 -17.87 7.82 -3.92
N ALA A 23 -16.82 7.02 -3.75
CA ALA A 23 -15.80 6.79 -4.78
C ALA A 23 -16.08 5.59 -5.72
N GLY A 24 -17.31 5.49 -6.22
CA GLY A 24 -17.65 4.66 -7.37
C GLY A 24 -18.52 3.44 -7.06
N GLY A 25 -19.83 3.69 -6.90
CA GLY A 25 -20.99 2.94 -7.47
C GLY A 25 -21.06 1.40 -7.54
N ALA A 26 -20.07 0.63 -7.09
CA ALA A 26 -19.98 -0.81 -7.36
C ALA A 26 -20.27 -1.71 -6.15
N GLY A 27 -20.80 -1.14 -5.06
CA GLY A 27 -21.16 -1.91 -3.86
C GLY A 27 -19.96 -2.35 -3.00
N PRO A 28 -20.21 -3.17 -1.96
CA PRO A 28 -19.16 -3.75 -1.13
C PRO A 28 -18.17 -4.54 -2.00
N PRO A 29 -16.86 -4.53 -1.66
CA PRO A 29 -15.89 -5.34 -2.38
C PRO A 29 -16.27 -6.83 -2.25
N ASP A 30 -16.05 -7.60 -3.32
CA ASP A 30 -16.33 -9.03 -3.30
C ASP A 30 -15.55 -9.70 -2.15
N PRO A 31 -16.24 -10.36 -1.19
CA PRO A 31 -15.60 -10.95 -0.03
C PRO A 31 -14.59 -12.04 -0.43
N VAL A 32 -14.79 -12.74 -1.54
CA VAL A 32 -13.86 -13.77 -2.04
C VAL A 32 -12.54 -13.13 -2.48
N VAL A 33 -12.62 -12.01 -3.21
CA VAL A 33 -11.44 -11.25 -3.66
C VAL A 33 -10.69 -10.68 -2.46
N VAL A 34 -11.42 -10.07 -1.50
CA VAL A 34 -10.81 -9.52 -0.28
C VAL A 34 -10.15 -10.62 0.54
N LEU A 35 -10.80 -11.77 0.71
CA LEU A 35 -10.25 -12.90 1.45
C LEU A 35 -8.97 -13.44 0.78
N ALA A 36 -9.01 -13.66 -0.54
CA ALA A 36 -7.85 -14.14 -1.28
C ALA A 36 -6.66 -13.18 -1.18
N LEU A 37 -6.91 -11.88 -1.36
CA LEU A 37 -5.88 -10.85 -1.24
C LEU A 37 -5.38 -10.68 0.20
N ALA A 38 -6.25 -10.82 1.20
CA ALA A 38 -5.85 -10.78 2.60
C ALA A 38 -4.94 -11.97 2.95
N VAL A 39 -5.26 -13.18 2.49
CA VAL A 39 -4.41 -14.37 2.66
C VAL A 39 -3.04 -14.16 2.01
N LEU A 40 -3.01 -13.67 0.76
CA LEU A 40 -1.77 -13.35 0.06
C LEU A 40 -0.97 -12.25 0.76
N GLY A 41 -1.65 -11.25 1.31
CA GLY A 41 -1.03 -10.15 2.03
C GLY A 41 -0.40 -10.60 3.35
N VAL A 42 -1.11 -11.40 4.15
CA VAL A 42 -0.58 -12.04 5.37
C VAL A 42 0.61 -12.95 5.03
N ALA A 43 0.49 -13.78 3.99
CA ALA A 43 1.59 -14.62 3.53
C ALA A 43 2.80 -13.78 3.10
N GLY A 44 2.58 -12.67 2.39
CA GLY A 44 3.62 -11.74 1.98
C GLY A 44 4.33 -11.08 3.16
N VAL A 45 3.60 -10.70 4.21
CA VAL A 45 4.19 -10.19 5.47
C VAL A 45 5.01 -11.27 6.17
N ALA A 46 4.49 -12.51 6.23
CA ALA A 46 5.20 -13.64 6.83
C ALA A 46 6.52 -13.97 6.09
N LEU A 47 6.49 -13.95 4.74
CA LEU A 47 7.62 -14.23 3.84
C LEU A 47 8.69 -13.13 3.86
N ARG A 48 8.29 -11.85 3.93
CA ARG A 48 9.21 -10.70 3.91
C ARG A 48 10.35 -10.81 4.93
N GLU A 49 10.09 -11.39 6.09
CA GLU A 49 11.11 -11.53 7.15
C GLU A 49 11.85 -12.89 7.12
N ARG A 50 11.49 -13.81 6.21
CA ARG A 50 12.22 -15.08 6.03
C ARG A 50 13.41 -14.96 5.07
N ASP A 51 13.34 -14.07 4.08
CA ASP A 51 14.28 -14.13 2.93
C ASP A 51 15.01 -12.83 2.56
N LEU A 52 14.91 -11.74 3.33
CA LEU A 52 15.51 -10.47 2.90
C LEU A 52 16.39 -9.87 3.99
N GLY A 53 17.71 -10.04 3.81
CA GLY A 53 18.73 -9.21 4.44
C GLY A 53 18.53 -7.71 4.14
N PRO A 54 19.43 -6.82 4.58
CA PRO A 54 19.23 -5.36 4.64
C PRO A 54 19.01 -4.62 3.31
N HIS A 55 18.80 -5.32 2.20
CA HIS A 55 18.84 -4.80 0.84
C HIS A 55 17.49 -5.01 0.14
N LEU A 56 16.67 -3.95 0.17
CA LEU A 56 15.67 -3.61 -0.86
C LEU A 56 14.81 -4.76 -1.43
N GLY A 57 14.22 -5.58 -0.56
CA GLY A 57 13.18 -6.52 -0.99
C GLY A 57 11.91 -5.78 -1.37
N VAL A 58 11.48 -5.93 -2.62
CA VAL A 58 10.15 -5.52 -3.08
C VAL A 58 9.12 -6.11 -2.11
N SER A 59 8.38 -5.25 -1.42
CA SER A 59 7.41 -5.69 -0.42
C SER A 59 6.27 -6.43 -1.11
N VAL A 60 6.21 -7.76 -0.97
CA VAL A 60 5.10 -8.58 -1.50
C VAL A 60 3.75 -8.02 -1.03
N ALA A 61 3.68 -7.53 0.21
CA ALA A 61 2.50 -6.86 0.73
C ALA A 61 2.10 -5.60 -0.06
N MET A 62 3.06 -4.82 -0.58
CA MET A 62 2.77 -3.66 -1.43
C MET A 62 2.26 -4.08 -2.81
N VAL A 63 2.79 -5.17 -3.37
CA VAL A 63 2.31 -5.72 -4.65
C VAL A 63 0.86 -6.21 -4.49
N VAL A 64 0.56 -6.90 -3.38
CA VAL A 64 -0.81 -7.33 -3.05
C VAL A 64 -1.73 -6.12 -2.83
N LEU A 65 -1.26 -5.07 -2.15
CA LEU A 65 -2.00 -3.83 -1.97
C LEU A 65 -2.31 -3.14 -3.30
N ALA A 66 -1.36 -3.17 -4.23
CA ALA A 66 -1.54 -2.66 -5.59
C ALA A 66 -2.62 -3.45 -6.33
N ALA A 67 -2.54 -4.79 -6.30
CA ALA A 67 -3.55 -5.65 -6.92
C ALA A 67 -4.95 -5.44 -6.33
N ALA A 68 -5.05 -5.09 -5.04
CA ALA A 68 -6.33 -4.78 -4.40
C ALA A 68 -7.04 -3.55 -4.97
N LEU A 69 -6.32 -2.62 -5.59
CA LEU A 69 -6.89 -1.41 -6.19
C LEU A 69 -7.87 -1.72 -7.34
N PRO A 70 -7.45 -2.37 -8.44
CA PRO A 70 -8.37 -2.69 -9.53
C PRO A 70 -9.37 -3.80 -9.17
N LEU A 71 -9.02 -4.71 -8.26
CA LEU A 71 -9.86 -5.89 -7.96
C LEU A 71 -10.91 -5.63 -6.87
N ALA A 72 -10.56 -4.90 -5.83
CA ALA A 72 -11.44 -4.64 -4.68
C ALA A 72 -11.71 -3.14 -4.45
N GLY A 73 -11.02 -2.26 -5.19
CA GLY A 73 -11.11 -0.81 -5.04
C GLY A 73 -10.45 -0.25 -3.78
N PRO A 74 -10.63 1.05 -3.51
CA PRO A 74 -9.97 1.72 -2.39
C PRO A 74 -10.32 1.12 -1.02
N SER A 75 -11.60 0.78 -0.79
CA SER A 75 -12.03 0.16 0.46
C SER A 75 -11.41 -1.22 0.66
N GLY A 76 -11.40 -2.05 -0.39
CA GLY A 76 -10.72 -3.34 -0.38
C GLY A 76 -9.21 -3.22 -0.13
N ALA A 77 -8.54 -2.25 -0.74
CA ALA A 77 -7.12 -1.99 -0.51
C ALA A 77 -6.81 -1.60 0.94
N VAL A 78 -7.64 -0.76 1.57
CA VAL A 78 -7.50 -0.42 2.99
C VAL A 78 -7.70 -1.66 3.88
N LEU A 79 -8.74 -2.46 3.61
CA LEU A 79 -9.04 -3.68 4.37
C LEU A 79 -7.91 -4.72 4.25
N VAL A 80 -7.50 -5.04 3.02
CA VAL A 80 -6.42 -6.00 2.75
C VAL A 80 -5.12 -5.54 3.42
N GLY A 81 -4.77 -4.26 3.30
CA GLY A 81 -3.58 -3.70 3.94
C GLY A 81 -3.61 -3.82 5.46
N GLY A 82 -4.70 -3.36 6.07
CA GLY A 82 -4.89 -3.41 7.51
C GLY A 82 -4.87 -4.85 8.04
N VAL A 83 -5.61 -5.77 7.40
CA VAL A 83 -5.69 -7.19 7.81
C VAL A 83 -4.35 -7.89 7.68
N SER A 84 -3.56 -7.59 6.64
CA SER A 84 -2.25 -8.22 6.41
C SER A 84 -1.29 -8.07 7.59
N TYR A 85 -1.27 -6.89 8.21
CA TYR A 85 -0.44 -6.61 9.38
C TYR A 85 -1.19 -6.81 10.71
N ALA A 86 -2.52 -6.74 10.69
CA ALA A 86 -3.32 -7.04 11.88
C ALA A 86 -3.29 -8.53 12.19
N LEU A 87 -3.17 -9.42 11.20
CA LEU A 87 -3.03 -10.86 11.39
C LEU A 87 -1.58 -11.34 11.34
N ASP A 88 -0.61 -10.43 11.43
CA ASP A 88 0.80 -10.79 11.54
C ASP A 88 0.98 -11.80 12.70
N PRO A 89 1.34 -13.06 12.41
CA PRO A 89 1.40 -14.12 13.40
C PRO A 89 2.58 -13.98 14.38
N ARG A 90 3.48 -13.00 14.16
CA ARG A 90 4.65 -12.80 15.02
C ARG A 90 4.33 -11.93 16.24
N ARG A 91 5.05 -12.18 17.35
CA ARG A 91 4.96 -11.41 18.61
C ARG A 91 5.68 -10.06 18.50
N THR A 92 5.29 -9.22 17.54
CA THR A 92 5.78 -7.84 17.46
C THR A 92 5.20 -7.02 18.61
N ARG A 93 5.91 -5.95 19.03
CA ARG A 93 5.38 -5.04 20.05
C ARG A 93 4.07 -4.43 19.53
N TRP A 94 3.03 -4.38 20.37
CA TRP A 94 1.71 -3.85 20.02
C TRP A 94 1.76 -2.49 19.29
N ARG A 95 2.69 -1.61 19.69
CA ARG A 95 2.92 -0.31 19.04
C ARG A 95 3.37 -0.42 17.59
N THR A 96 4.27 -1.34 17.27
CA THR A 96 4.75 -1.58 15.91
C THR A 96 3.65 -2.18 15.04
N ARG A 97 2.88 -3.12 15.58
CA ARG A 97 1.72 -3.71 14.90
C ARG A 97 0.69 -2.65 14.54
N PHE A 98 0.30 -1.81 15.51
CA PHE A 98 -0.69 -0.76 15.29
C PHE A 98 -0.20 0.28 14.26
N PHE A 99 1.08 0.65 14.32
CA PHE A 99 1.69 1.52 13.31
C PHE A 99 1.65 0.90 11.91
N ASN A 100 2.04 -0.35 11.76
CA ASN A 100 2.05 -1.03 10.47
C ASN A 100 0.63 -1.17 9.91
N VAL A 101 -0.36 -1.51 10.74
CA VAL A 101 -1.78 -1.57 10.35
C VAL A 101 -2.27 -0.20 9.87
N ALA A 102 -2.06 0.86 10.66
CA ALA A 102 -2.50 2.21 10.32
C ALA A 102 -1.81 2.73 9.05
N MET A 103 -0.48 2.54 8.95
CA MET A 103 0.32 2.94 7.79
C MET A 103 -0.12 2.20 6.53
N THR A 104 -0.28 0.87 6.57
CA THR A 104 -0.65 0.09 5.37
C THR A 104 -2.09 0.34 4.94
N GLY A 105 -3.00 0.54 5.89
CA GLY A 105 -4.34 1.05 5.59
C GLY A 105 -4.27 2.42 4.92
N PHE A 106 -3.45 3.35 5.41
CA PHE A 106 -3.25 4.66 4.80
C PHE A 106 -2.66 4.58 3.39
N LEU A 107 -1.70 3.68 3.15
CA LEU A 107 -1.15 3.44 1.82
C LEU A 107 -2.21 2.93 0.85
N GLY A 108 -3.05 1.98 1.28
CA GLY A 108 -4.15 1.46 0.46
C GLY A 108 -5.17 2.56 0.14
N ALA A 109 -5.47 3.42 1.12
CA ALA A 109 -6.29 4.60 0.95
C ALA A 109 -5.70 5.58 -0.07
N ALA A 110 -4.46 6.02 0.13
CA ALA A 110 -3.80 6.98 -0.74
C ALA A 110 -3.60 6.45 -2.16
N GLY A 111 -3.19 5.18 -2.30
CA GLY A 111 -3.12 4.49 -3.59
C GLY A 111 -4.49 4.42 -4.27
N GLY A 112 -5.55 4.15 -3.50
CA GLY A 112 -6.94 4.16 -3.95
C GLY A 112 -7.38 5.51 -4.51
N LEU A 113 -7.07 6.58 -3.79
CA LEU A 113 -7.36 7.94 -4.24
C LEU A 113 -6.62 8.29 -5.53
N VAL A 114 -5.31 7.98 -5.60
CA VAL A 114 -4.50 8.24 -6.79
C VAL A 114 -5.02 7.43 -7.98
N TYR A 115 -5.33 6.15 -7.77
CA TYR A 115 -5.88 5.27 -8.79
C TYR A 115 -7.18 5.83 -9.38
N LEU A 116 -8.11 6.24 -8.52
CA LEU A 116 -9.39 6.81 -8.96
C LEU A 116 -9.24 8.21 -9.59
N ALA A 117 -8.36 9.06 -9.05
CA ALA A 117 -8.11 10.39 -9.59
C ALA A 117 -7.56 10.34 -11.03
N LEU A 118 -6.84 9.26 -11.37
CA LEU A 118 -6.31 9.01 -12.70
C LEU A 118 -7.30 8.29 -13.64
N GLY A 119 -8.55 8.10 -13.22
CA GLY A 119 -9.58 7.42 -14.01
C GLY A 119 -9.47 5.90 -14.00
N GLY A 120 -8.82 5.33 -12.98
CA GLY A 120 -8.71 3.88 -12.79
C GLY A 120 -10.07 3.21 -12.65
N VAL A 121 -10.26 2.10 -13.37
CA VAL A 121 -11.52 1.33 -13.38
C VAL A 121 -11.37 0.00 -12.66
N ARG A 122 -12.42 -0.44 -11.95
CA ARG A 122 -12.44 -1.78 -11.37
C ARG A 122 -12.55 -2.83 -12.47
N VAL A 123 -11.76 -3.90 -12.37
CA VAL A 123 -11.84 -5.02 -13.31
C VAL A 123 -12.92 -5.96 -12.79
N GLN A 124 -14.10 -5.93 -13.41
CA GLN A 124 -15.17 -6.89 -13.19
C GLN A 124 -15.20 -7.88 -14.36
N GLY A 125 -15.42 -9.16 -14.08
CA GLY A 125 -15.19 -10.27 -15.02
C GLY A 125 -16.05 -10.32 -16.29
N ALA A 126 -16.80 -9.26 -16.61
CA ALA A 126 -17.76 -9.23 -17.72
C ALA A 126 -17.51 -8.09 -18.75
N ASP A 127 -16.52 -7.21 -18.55
CA ASP A 127 -16.30 -6.11 -19.49
C ASP A 127 -15.54 -6.56 -20.75
N PRO A 128 -15.96 -6.12 -21.96
CA PRO A 128 -15.23 -6.37 -23.20
C PRO A 128 -13.78 -5.91 -23.07
N VAL A 129 -12.85 -6.86 -23.20
CA VAL A 129 -11.42 -6.61 -23.01
C VAL A 129 -10.85 -5.99 -24.28
N ASP A 130 -10.72 -4.67 -24.26
CA ASP A 130 -9.93 -3.96 -25.26
C ASP A 130 -8.49 -3.85 -24.73
N PRO A 131 -7.51 -4.64 -25.24
CA PRO A 131 -6.17 -4.74 -24.65
C PRO A 131 -5.45 -3.39 -24.41
N PRO A 132 -5.47 -2.41 -25.33
CA PRO A 132 -4.85 -1.11 -25.08
C PRO A 132 -5.65 -0.27 -24.08
N GLY A 133 -6.97 -0.42 -24.06
CA GLY A 133 -7.85 0.23 -23.07
C GLY A 133 -7.56 -0.25 -21.65
N LEU A 134 -7.27 -1.54 -21.48
CA LEU A 134 -6.93 -2.12 -20.18
C LEU A 134 -5.57 -1.61 -19.67
N LEU A 135 -4.56 -1.53 -20.54
CA LEU A 135 -3.25 -0.98 -20.18
C LEU A 135 -3.33 0.50 -19.76
N LEU A 136 -4.10 1.31 -20.48
CA LEU A 136 -4.20 2.75 -20.22
C LEU A 136 -5.13 3.08 -19.04
N ARG A 137 -6.21 2.32 -18.84
CA ARG A 137 -7.19 2.58 -17.77
C ARG A 137 -6.91 1.82 -16.47
N VAL A 138 -6.13 0.73 -16.53
CA VAL A 138 -5.77 -0.04 -15.33
C VAL A 138 -4.28 0.06 -15.09
N GLY A 139 -3.45 -0.29 -16.08
CA GLY A 139 -2.00 -0.38 -15.93
C GLY A 139 -1.33 0.95 -15.56
N LEU A 140 -1.61 2.02 -16.30
CA LEU A 140 -0.99 3.33 -16.06
C LEU A 140 -1.43 3.95 -14.71
N PRO A 141 -2.73 4.02 -14.37
CA PRO A 141 -3.18 4.45 -13.05
C PRO A 141 -2.61 3.60 -11.91
N LEU A 142 -2.52 2.28 -12.11
CA LEU A 142 -1.98 1.36 -11.11
C LEU A 142 -0.49 1.59 -10.87
N LEU A 143 0.29 1.80 -11.94
CA LEU A 143 1.72 2.09 -11.83
C LEU A 143 1.98 3.38 -11.06
N LEU A 144 1.22 4.44 -11.36
CA LEU A 144 1.33 5.72 -10.66
C LEU A 144 0.86 5.63 -9.21
N ALA A 145 -0.24 4.91 -8.94
CA ALA A 145 -0.68 4.62 -7.57
C ALA A 145 0.38 3.84 -6.79
N TYR A 146 1.02 2.85 -7.41
CA TYR A 146 2.09 2.07 -6.79
C TYR A 146 3.33 2.91 -6.48
N ALA A 147 3.72 3.79 -7.39
CA ALA A 147 4.81 4.74 -7.16
C ALA A 147 4.48 5.68 -5.98
N ALA A 148 3.27 6.24 -5.94
CA ALA A 148 2.82 7.09 -4.83
C ALA A 148 2.82 6.35 -3.49
N MET A 149 2.28 5.13 -3.45
CA MET A 149 2.29 4.29 -2.24
C MET A 149 3.72 4.01 -1.77
N THR A 150 4.63 3.68 -2.69
CA THR A 150 6.02 3.37 -2.33
C THR A 150 6.75 4.59 -1.78
N GLY A 151 6.54 5.77 -2.39
CA GLY A 151 7.05 7.04 -1.88
C GLY A 151 6.51 7.39 -0.49
N LEU A 152 5.19 7.26 -0.28
CA LEU A 152 4.55 7.50 1.01
C LEU A 152 5.06 6.53 2.08
N ASN A 153 5.24 5.27 1.74
CA ASN A 153 5.79 4.26 2.65
C ASN A 153 7.20 4.64 3.11
N ALA A 154 8.07 5.04 2.17
CA ALA A 154 9.42 5.48 2.47
C ALA A 154 9.44 6.74 3.37
N VAL A 155 8.59 7.73 3.06
CA VAL A 155 8.46 8.95 3.87
C VAL A 155 7.97 8.62 5.28
N ALA A 156 6.97 7.76 5.42
CA ALA A 156 6.41 7.42 6.72
C ALA A 156 7.39 6.60 7.58
N ILE A 157 8.19 5.70 6.99
CA ILE A 157 9.30 5.03 7.68
C ILE A 157 10.39 6.04 8.09
N ALA A 158 10.76 6.98 7.21
CA ALA A 158 11.75 8.00 7.51
C ALA A 158 11.32 8.93 8.65
N LEU A 159 10.07 9.41 8.63
CA LEU A 159 9.47 10.21 9.69
C LEU A 159 9.45 9.46 11.02
N MET A 160 9.03 8.19 11.00
CA MET A 160 9.03 7.35 12.20
C MET A 160 10.44 7.15 12.77
N SER A 161 11.44 6.93 11.91
CA SER A 161 12.84 6.85 12.32
C SER A 161 13.33 8.17 12.93
N HIS A 162 12.93 9.31 12.37
CA HIS A 162 13.26 10.63 12.91
C HIS A 162 12.66 10.84 14.30
N PHE A 163 11.37 10.56 14.48
CA PHE A 163 10.72 10.68 15.80
C PHE A 163 11.27 9.72 16.85
N MET A 164 11.77 8.55 16.45
CA MET A 164 12.31 7.54 17.37
C MET A 164 13.79 7.73 17.71
N LYS A 165 14.60 8.25 16.78
CA LYS A 165 16.07 8.29 16.91
C LYS A 165 16.69 9.70 16.80
N GLY A 166 15.90 10.74 16.52
CA GLY A 166 16.40 12.11 16.34
C GLY A 166 17.20 12.33 15.05
N THR A 167 17.28 11.35 14.15
CA THR A 167 18.11 11.41 12.93
C THR A 167 17.41 12.18 11.81
N ALA A 168 18.11 13.07 11.10
CA ALA A 168 17.54 13.97 10.09
C ALA A 168 16.85 13.25 8.89
N VAL A 169 15.55 13.49 8.72
CA VAL A 169 14.65 13.00 7.65
C VAL A 169 15.19 13.15 6.21
N PRO A 170 15.91 14.23 5.83
CA PRO A 170 16.28 14.47 4.43
C PRO A 170 17.21 13.38 3.85
N GLY A 171 18.08 12.81 4.67
CA GLY A 171 19.08 11.82 4.22
C GLY A 171 18.47 10.50 3.75
N MET A 172 17.37 10.07 4.36
CA MET A 172 16.67 8.82 4.04
C MET A 172 15.81 8.97 2.78
N VAL A 173 15.06 10.07 2.69
CA VAL A 173 14.23 10.39 1.51
C VAL A 173 15.12 10.59 0.28
N ALA A 174 16.24 11.31 0.42
CA ALA A 174 17.23 11.45 -0.65
C ALA A 174 17.90 10.13 -1.03
N ARG A 175 17.95 9.13 -0.13
CA ARG A 175 18.50 7.80 -0.45
C ARG A 175 17.52 6.97 -1.28
N VAL A 176 16.23 7.04 -0.95
CA VAL A 176 15.17 6.35 -1.71
C VAL A 176 14.99 6.98 -3.09
N LEU A 177 14.97 8.32 -3.18
CA LEU A 177 14.92 9.01 -4.48
C LEU A 177 16.15 8.71 -5.34
N ARG A 178 17.34 8.62 -4.73
CA ARG A 178 18.56 8.22 -5.45
C ARG A 178 18.55 6.76 -5.93
N SER A 179 17.91 5.85 -5.20
CA SER A 179 17.71 4.47 -5.68
C SER A 179 16.74 4.37 -6.87
N TRP A 180 15.86 5.37 -7.05
CA TRP A 180 14.93 5.41 -8.18
C TRP A 180 15.54 6.06 -9.43
N GLY A 181 16.42 7.04 -9.26
CA GLY A 181 17.09 7.73 -10.37
C GLY A 181 18.44 7.13 -10.79
N GLY A 182 19.01 6.22 -10.00
CA GLY A 182 20.39 5.77 -10.16
C GLY A 182 20.53 4.26 -10.28
N ALA A 183 20.24 3.71 -11.46
CA ALA A 183 20.97 2.54 -11.95
C ALA A 183 22.43 2.97 -12.21
N THR A 184 23.17 3.26 -11.15
CA THR A 184 24.64 3.31 -11.24
C THR A 184 25.14 2.03 -10.62
N CYS A 185 25.46 1.11 -11.54
CA CYS A 185 26.37 0.01 -11.34
C CYS A 185 27.47 0.43 -10.33
N ARG A 186 27.46 -0.18 -9.16
CA ARG A 186 28.60 -0.11 -8.26
C ARG A 186 28.90 -1.54 -7.84
N THR A 187 29.76 -2.15 -8.66
CA THR A 187 30.56 -3.33 -8.38
C THR A 187 30.99 -3.36 -6.92
N TRP A 188 30.60 -4.41 -6.20
CA TRP A 188 31.46 -5.23 -5.34
C TRP A 188 30.85 -6.62 -5.27
#